data_AF-A0A9E5Z3F7-F1
#
_entry.id   AF-A0A9E5Z3F7-F1
#
_cell.length_a   1.000
_cell.length_b   1.000
_cell.length_c   1.000
_cell.angle_alpha   90.00
_cell.angle_beta   90.00
_cell.angle_gamma   90.00
#
_symmetry.space_group_name_H-M   'P 1'
#
loop_
_entity.id
_entity.type
_entity.pdbx_description
1 polymer ?
#
loop_
_entity_poly.entity_id
_entity_poly.type
_entity_poly.pdbx_seq_one_letter_code
_entity_poly.pdbx_strand_id
1 'polypeptide(L)'
;MRVWTFWPLSLVAILMWLLSVSLTQAQSPAGTELELILPDESAVGQETELRAHLVNSLGGAVVGAEVTFLREAVFMNTGNDLILGTAVTDETGVAVLVFIPRSEGEMLITAEFYGDSQYGAAFATGVVPIATGPALYVEEERFRVPGINVSLFAAVLGGVWSLFFVVLVLIWLISREGEIPNPMAGVESD
;
A
#
# COMPACT_ATOMS: atom_id res chain seq x y z
N MET A 1 -10.39 8.22 -105.40
CA MET A 1 -11.77 8.12 -104.87
C MET A 1 -11.67 8.00 -103.37
N ARG A 2 -12.02 9.08 -102.64
CA ARG A 2 -13.23 9.21 -101.81
C ARG A 2 -13.11 8.38 -100.50
N VAL A 3 -12.96 8.91 -99.28
CA VAL A 3 -13.58 10.03 -98.52
C VAL A 3 -14.17 9.41 -97.23
N TRP A 4 -13.80 9.96 -96.06
CA TRP A 4 -14.57 10.04 -94.80
C TRP A 4 -14.54 8.84 -93.82
N THR A 5 -14.57 8.95 -92.48
CA THR A 5 -14.84 10.07 -91.53
C THR A 5 -14.42 9.68 -90.10
N PHE A 6 -14.13 10.70 -89.29
CA PHE A 6 -13.92 10.72 -87.83
C PHE A 6 -15.18 10.32 -86.99
N TRP A 7 -14.96 9.65 -85.84
CA TRP A 7 -15.66 9.62 -84.50
C TRP A 7 -17.22 9.50 -84.47
N PRO A 8 -17.91 8.74 -83.56
CA PRO A 8 -17.76 8.97 -82.11
C PRO A 8 -18.11 7.92 -81.03
N LEU A 9 -17.69 8.26 -79.79
CA LEU A 9 -18.28 7.98 -78.46
C LEU A 9 -18.89 6.59 -78.14
N SER A 10 -18.24 5.87 -77.20
CA SER A 10 -18.83 5.10 -76.08
C SER A 10 -17.63 4.55 -75.27
N LEU A 11 -17.51 4.61 -73.95
CA LEU A 11 -18.52 4.58 -72.90
C LEU A 11 -17.91 5.24 -71.65
N VAL A 12 -18.43 6.43 -71.33
CA VAL A 12 -18.38 6.99 -69.97
C VAL A 12 -19.11 6.01 -69.04
N ALA A 13 -18.58 5.77 -67.83
CA ALA A 13 -19.17 5.01 -66.71
C ALA A 13 -18.60 3.60 -66.41
N ILE A 14 -17.38 3.56 -65.86
CA ILE A 14 -17.09 2.71 -64.69
C ILE A 14 -16.50 3.67 -63.65
N LEU A 15 -17.32 4.57 -63.10
CA LEU A 15 -17.94 4.40 -61.78
C LEU A 15 -16.89 3.93 -60.75
N MET A 16 -16.07 4.86 -60.28
CA MET A 16 -16.20 5.34 -58.90
C MET A 16 -16.37 4.20 -57.88
N TRP A 17 -15.31 3.45 -57.66
CA TRP A 17 -14.97 2.97 -56.33
C TRP A 17 -13.63 3.62 -55.95
N LEU A 18 -13.66 4.94 -55.81
CA LEU A 18 -12.73 5.59 -54.89
C LEU A 18 -13.14 5.05 -53.52
N LEU A 19 -12.44 4.01 -53.07
CA LEU A 19 -12.37 3.69 -51.65
C LEU A 19 -11.89 4.97 -50.97
N SER A 20 -12.81 5.78 -50.48
CA SER A 20 -12.55 6.68 -49.37
C SER A 20 -12.29 5.78 -48.16
N VAL A 21 -11.11 5.16 -48.11
CA VAL A 21 -10.55 4.76 -46.83
C VAL A 21 -10.27 6.08 -46.14
N SER A 22 -11.24 6.54 -45.35
CA SER A 22 -10.97 7.52 -44.32
C SER A 22 -9.95 6.85 -43.41
N LEU A 23 -8.66 7.16 -43.61
CA LEU A 23 -7.67 7.00 -42.57
C LEU A 23 -8.21 7.83 -41.42
N THR A 24 -8.84 7.15 -40.46
CA THR A 24 -9.03 7.72 -39.13
C THR A 24 -7.62 7.91 -38.64
N GLN A 25 -7.07 9.12 -38.83
CA GLN A 25 -5.82 9.48 -38.20
C GLN A 25 -6.10 9.29 -36.71
N ALA A 26 -5.39 8.34 -36.09
CA ALA A 26 -5.34 8.25 -34.64
C ALA A 26 -4.72 9.57 -34.18
N GLN A 27 -5.59 10.54 -33.92
CA GLN A 27 -5.19 11.85 -33.43
C GLN A 27 -4.58 11.57 -32.06
N SER A 28 -3.28 11.82 -31.92
CA SER A 28 -2.59 11.55 -30.65
C SER A 28 -3.33 12.30 -29.55
N PRO A 29 -3.55 11.65 -28.39
CA PRO A 29 -4.29 12.26 -27.30
C PRO A 29 -3.66 13.61 -26.92
N ALA A 30 -4.51 14.59 -26.63
CA ALA A 30 -4.06 15.94 -26.33
C ALA A 30 -3.23 15.94 -25.04
N GLY A 31 -2.12 16.68 -25.01
CA GLY A 31 -1.30 16.80 -23.80
C GLY A 31 -2.11 17.35 -22.62
N THR A 32 -1.80 16.87 -21.42
CA THR A 32 -2.40 17.30 -20.16
C THR A 32 -1.33 17.70 -19.16
N GLU A 33 -1.73 18.56 -18.23
CA GLU A 33 -0.92 19.02 -17.11
C GLU A 33 -1.68 18.72 -15.82
N LEU A 34 -0.97 18.17 -14.83
CA LEU A 34 -1.50 17.81 -13.53
C LEU A 34 -0.78 18.64 -12.47
N GLU A 35 -1.55 19.31 -11.62
CA GLU A 35 -1.03 20.03 -10.46
C GLU A 35 -1.53 19.35 -9.18
N LEU A 36 -0.60 19.02 -8.29
CA LEU A 36 -0.92 18.42 -7.00
C LEU A 36 -0.97 19.51 -5.93
N ILE A 37 -2.14 19.67 -5.32
CA ILE A 37 -2.39 20.64 -4.26
C ILE A 37 -2.48 19.86 -2.94
N LEU A 38 -1.49 20.10 -2.09
CA LEU A 38 -1.31 19.43 -0.80
C LEU A 38 -1.54 20.40 0.36
N PRO A 39 -1.98 19.91 1.53
CA PRO A 39 -2.00 20.73 2.73
C PRO A 39 -0.57 20.99 3.23
N ASP A 40 -0.37 22.14 3.89
CA ASP A 40 0.93 22.52 4.46
C ASP A 40 1.41 21.52 5.52
N GLU A 41 0.48 20.93 6.28
CA GLU A 41 0.75 19.95 7.33
C GLU A 41 -0.50 19.07 7.54
N SER A 42 -0.28 17.83 7.98
CA SER A 42 -1.32 16.95 8.49
C SER A 42 -0.84 16.19 9.73
N ALA A 43 -1.70 15.43 10.40
CA ALA A 43 -1.36 14.63 11.58
C ALA A 43 -1.87 13.20 11.47
N VAL A 44 -1.17 12.28 12.15
CA VAL A 44 -1.59 10.88 12.26
C VAL A 44 -3.03 10.79 12.80
N GLY A 45 -3.90 10.06 12.12
CA GLY A 45 -5.28 9.88 12.52
C GLY A 45 -6.23 11.04 12.21
N GLN A 46 -5.76 12.10 11.54
CA GLN A 46 -6.63 13.15 11.02
C GLN A 46 -6.94 12.94 9.53
N GLU A 47 -8.14 13.35 9.11
CA GLU A 47 -8.49 13.36 7.69
C GLU A 47 -7.65 14.40 6.96
N THR A 48 -7.01 13.97 5.87
CA THR A 48 -6.13 14.77 5.02
C THR A 48 -6.70 14.77 3.62
N GLU A 49 -6.91 15.96 3.07
CA GLU A 49 -7.45 16.12 1.73
C GLU A 49 -6.30 16.33 0.73
N LEU A 50 -6.22 15.44 -0.26
CA LEU A 50 -5.32 15.54 -1.40
C LEU A 50 -6.12 15.99 -2.61
N ARG A 51 -5.66 17.03 -3.30
CA ARG A 51 -6.34 17.56 -4.49
C ARG A 51 -5.42 17.49 -5.68
N ALA A 52 -5.93 17.05 -6.81
CA ALA A 52 -5.21 17.05 -8.07
C ALA A 52 -6.03 17.82 -9.12
N HIS A 53 -5.46 18.90 -9.66
CA HIS A 53 -6.08 19.72 -10.68
C HIS A 53 -5.52 19.33 -12.05
N LEU A 54 -6.38 18.80 -12.92
CA LEU A 54 -6.03 18.29 -14.24
C LEU A 54 -6.58 19.20 -15.33
N VAL A 55 -5.67 19.77 -16.12
CA VAL A 55 -6.00 20.64 -17.25
C VAL A 55 -5.42 20.09 -18.55
N ASN A 56 -6.06 20.38 -19.66
CA ASN A 56 -5.54 20.09 -20.98
C ASN A 56 -4.52 21.15 -21.42
N SER A 57 -3.83 20.90 -22.54
CA SER A 57 -2.84 21.81 -23.11
C SER A 57 -3.35 23.21 -23.49
N LEU A 58 -4.67 23.42 -23.54
CA LEU A 58 -5.32 24.71 -23.79
C LEU A 58 -5.75 25.39 -22.47
N GLY A 59 -5.46 24.80 -21.31
CA GLY A 59 -5.86 25.27 -19.98
C GLY A 59 -7.31 24.96 -19.62
N GLY A 60 -8.03 24.15 -20.41
CA GLY A 60 -9.38 23.70 -20.09
C GLY A 60 -9.38 22.53 -19.10
N ALA A 61 -10.33 22.51 -18.18
CA ALA A 61 -10.49 21.44 -17.21
C ALA A 61 -10.75 20.09 -17.91
N VAL A 62 -10.08 19.03 -17.44
CA VAL A 62 -10.36 17.65 -17.86
C VAL A 62 -11.36 17.06 -16.89
N VAL A 63 -12.61 16.89 -17.33
CA VAL A 63 -13.73 16.45 -16.49
C VAL A 63 -13.93 14.94 -16.60
N GLY A 64 -14.19 14.27 -15.48
CA GLY A 64 -14.51 12.84 -15.46
C GLY A 64 -13.30 11.90 -15.61
N ALA A 65 -12.08 12.42 -15.49
CA ALA A 65 -10.85 11.65 -15.54
C ALA A 65 -10.53 11.02 -14.18
N GLU A 66 -10.10 9.75 -14.18
CA GLU A 66 -9.66 9.06 -12.97
C GLU A 66 -8.18 9.37 -12.67
N VAL A 67 -7.92 9.94 -11.49
CA VAL A 67 -6.58 10.22 -10.97
C VAL A 67 -6.27 9.24 -9.84
N THR A 68 -5.12 8.58 -9.93
CA THR A 68 -4.61 7.67 -8.89
C THR A 68 -3.65 8.43 -7.99
N PHE A 69 -3.85 8.34 -6.68
CA PHE A 69 -2.93 8.88 -5.68
C PHE A 69 -2.09 7.73 -5.11
N LEU A 70 -0.79 7.93 -5.12
CA LEU A 70 0.22 6.99 -4.64
C LEU A 70 1.06 7.66 -3.56
N ARG A 71 1.59 6.86 -2.65
CA ARG A 71 2.71 7.26 -1.79
C ARG A 71 3.89 6.37 -2.04
N GLU A 72 5.09 6.93 -1.92
CA GLU A 72 6.30 6.11 -1.89
C GLU A 72 6.34 5.31 -0.57
N ALA A 73 6.57 4.01 -0.68
CA ALA A 73 6.74 3.14 0.46
C ALA A 73 8.07 2.37 0.34
N VAL A 74 8.98 2.62 1.27
CA VAL A 74 10.27 1.91 1.33
C VAL A 74 10.16 0.75 2.31
N PHE A 75 10.25 -0.47 1.79
CA PHE A 75 10.31 -1.68 2.59
C PHE A 75 11.63 -2.40 2.32
N MET A 76 12.41 -2.66 3.38
CA MET A 76 13.67 -3.42 3.27
C MET A 76 14.60 -2.88 2.17
N ASN A 77 14.74 -1.54 2.07
CA ASN A 77 15.57 -0.86 1.07
C ASN A 77 15.10 -1.00 -0.39
N THR A 78 13.85 -1.42 -0.61
CA THR A 78 13.16 -1.41 -1.90
C THR A 78 12.00 -0.41 -1.84
N GLY A 79 12.03 0.62 -2.67
CA GLY A 79 10.93 1.56 -2.84
C GLY A 79 9.89 0.99 -3.79
N ASN A 80 8.62 0.96 -3.38
CA ASN A 80 7.48 0.67 -4.23
C ASN A 80 6.40 1.72 -3.98
N ASP A 81 5.60 2.00 -5.01
CA ASP A 81 4.45 2.87 -4.87
C ASP A 81 3.29 2.12 -4.21
N LEU A 82 2.73 2.70 -3.16
CA LEU A 82 1.51 2.24 -2.53
C LEU A 82 0.35 3.13 -2.97
N ILE A 83 -0.64 2.53 -3.63
CA ILE A 83 -1.88 3.22 -3.99
C ILE A 83 -2.63 3.60 -2.71
N LEU A 84 -2.88 4.89 -2.54
CA LEU A 84 -3.72 5.44 -1.48
C LEU A 84 -5.20 5.38 -1.87
N GLY A 85 -5.50 5.62 -3.14
CA GLY A 85 -6.85 5.57 -3.69
C GLY A 85 -6.94 6.21 -5.07
N THR A 86 -8.13 6.23 -5.64
CA THR A 86 -8.46 6.91 -6.89
C THR A 86 -9.56 7.94 -6.64
N ALA A 87 -9.57 9.01 -7.44
CA ALA A 87 -10.65 10.00 -7.45
C ALA A 87 -10.92 10.48 -8.88
N VAL A 88 -12.16 10.89 -9.14
CA VAL A 88 -12.58 11.38 -10.46
C VAL A 88 -12.61 12.90 -10.46
N THR A 89 -12.11 13.52 -11.53
CA THR A 89 -12.14 14.98 -11.67
C THR A 89 -13.56 15.51 -11.86
N ASP A 90 -13.88 16.59 -11.16
CA ASP A 90 -15.17 17.28 -11.26
C ASP A 90 -15.25 18.23 -12.48
N GLU A 91 -16.30 19.05 -12.54
CA GLU A 91 -16.51 20.05 -13.61
C GLU A 91 -15.39 21.10 -13.70
N THR A 92 -14.62 21.28 -12.62
CA THR A 92 -13.46 22.18 -12.57
C THR A 92 -12.14 21.48 -12.86
N GLY A 93 -12.16 20.16 -13.10
CA GLY A 93 -10.96 19.36 -13.36
C GLY A 93 -10.24 18.96 -12.07
N VAL A 94 -10.89 19.06 -10.91
CA VAL A 94 -10.26 18.73 -9.61
C VAL A 94 -10.72 17.35 -9.15
N ALA A 95 -9.76 16.46 -8.90
CA ALA A 95 -9.96 15.19 -8.23
C ALA A 95 -9.57 15.32 -6.75
N VAL A 96 -10.44 14.86 -5.85
CA VAL A 96 -10.25 14.99 -4.40
C VAL A 96 -10.22 13.61 -3.75
N LEU A 97 -9.14 13.31 -3.03
CA LEU A 97 -9.01 12.11 -2.19
C LEU A 97 -8.84 12.50 -0.73
N VAL A 98 -9.70 11.98 0.14
CA VAL A 98 -9.55 12.11 1.60
C VAL A 98 -8.94 10.83 2.15
N PHE A 99 -7.82 10.96 2.89
CA PHE A 99 -7.14 9.83 3.51
C PHE A 99 -6.74 10.13 4.95
N ILE A 100 -6.47 9.09 5.74
CA ILE A 100 -6.06 9.21 7.15
C ILE A 100 -4.64 8.66 7.30
N PRO A 101 -3.61 9.50 7.52
CA PRO A 101 -2.24 9.05 7.74
C PRO A 101 -2.14 8.17 8.99
N ARG A 102 -1.31 7.12 8.92
CA ARG A 102 -1.09 6.16 10.01
C ARG A 102 0.32 6.18 10.60
N SER A 103 1.20 6.98 10.01
CA SER A 103 2.60 7.11 10.39
C SER A 103 3.02 8.56 10.24
N GLU A 104 3.82 9.04 11.17
CA GLU A 104 4.44 10.36 11.14
C GLU A 104 5.63 10.41 10.15
N GLY A 105 6.07 11.62 9.81
CA GLY A 105 7.19 11.89 8.93
C GLY A 105 6.81 12.57 7.62
N GLU A 106 7.80 12.77 6.75
CA GLU A 106 7.57 13.30 5.41
C GLU A 106 6.97 12.22 4.51
N MET A 107 5.80 12.51 3.94
CA MET A 107 5.12 11.61 3.02
C MET A 107 5.18 12.17 1.60
N LEU A 108 5.92 11.48 0.72
CA LEU A 108 5.93 11.78 -0.71
C LEU A 108 4.65 11.24 -1.34
N ILE A 109 3.85 12.12 -1.91
CA ILE A 109 2.60 11.84 -2.61
C ILE A 109 2.80 12.07 -4.10
N THR A 110 2.36 11.12 -4.92
CA THR A 110 2.29 11.25 -6.37
C THR A 110 0.83 11.13 -6.80
N ALA A 111 0.34 12.06 -7.60
CA ALA A 111 -0.90 11.90 -8.34
C ALA A 111 -0.57 11.55 -9.79
N GLU A 112 -1.28 10.56 -10.34
CA GLU A 112 -1.04 10.04 -11.68
C GLU A 112 -2.37 9.91 -12.44
N PHE A 113 -2.40 10.49 -13.63
CA PHE A 113 -3.43 10.29 -14.64
C PHE A 113 -2.80 9.48 -15.78
N TYR A 114 -3.31 8.27 -16.03
CA TYR A 114 -2.75 7.35 -17.03
C TYR A 114 -3.07 7.75 -18.48
N GLY A 115 -3.87 8.80 -18.68
CA GLY A 115 -4.40 9.16 -19.99
C GLY A 115 -5.61 8.32 -20.40
N ASP A 116 -6.25 8.74 -21.48
CA ASP A 116 -7.37 8.04 -22.10
C ASP A 116 -7.34 8.22 -23.63
N SER A 117 -8.45 7.93 -24.31
CA SER A 117 -8.56 8.08 -25.77
C SER A 117 -8.49 9.54 -26.27
N GLN A 118 -8.69 10.52 -25.38
CA GLN A 118 -8.77 11.95 -25.66
C GLN A 118 -7.57 12.73 -25.09
N TYR A 119 -7.05 12.33 -23.94
CA TYR A 119 -6.06 13.04 -23.14
C TYR A 119 -4.83 12.18 -22.83
N GLY A 120 -3.64 12.79 -22.86
CA GLY A 120 -2.38 12.12 -22.56
C GLY A 120 -2.22 11.82 -21.07
N ALA A 121 -1.21 11.02 -20.71
CA ALA A 121 -0.87 10.80 -19.31
C ALA A 121 -0.21 12.05 -18.69
N ALA A 122 -0.40 12.26 -17.40
CA ALA A 122 0.26 13.30 -16.61
C ALA A 122 0.45 12.84 -15.16
N PHE A 123 1.48 13.35 -14.49
CA PHE A 123 1.74 13.06 -13.09
C PHE A 123 2.33 14.28 -12.38
N ALA A 124 2.15 14.32 -11.07
CA ALA A 124 2.69 15.36 -10.20
C ALA A 124 3.05 14.77 -8.84
N THR A 125 4.11 15.28 -8.22
CA THR A 125 4.63 14.79 -6.94
C THR A 125 4.81 15.94 -5.97
N GLY A 126 4.54 15.70 -4.68
CA GLY A 126 4.77 16.66 -3.62
C GLY A 126 4.94 15.98 -2.26
N VAL A 127 5.40 16.72 -1.26
CA VAL A 127 5.67 16.21 0.09
C VAL A 127 4.69 16.83 1.06
N VAL A 128 4.08 15.99 1.91
CA VAL A 128 3.25 16.44 3.04
C VAL A 128 3.96 16.06 4.34
N PRO A 129 4.26 17.01 5.24
CA PRO A 129 4.74 16.68 6.58
C PRO A 129 3.56 16.15 7.42
N ILE A 130 3.72 14.94 7.97
CA ILE A 130 2.77 14.31 8.88
C ILE A 130 3.30 14.39 10.31
N ALA A 131 2.67 15.23 11.13
CA ALA A 131 2.94 15.34 12.55
C ALA A 131 2.37 14.15 13.36
N THR A 132 2.90 13.97 14.56
CA THR A 132 2.34 13.05 15.55
C THR A 132 0.91 13.47 15.89
N GLY A 133 -0.02 12.52 15.83
CA GLY A 133 -1.43 12.73 16.15
C GLY A 133 -1.93 11.78 17.24
N PRO A 134 -3.24 11.75 17.52
CA PRO A 134 -3.81 10.87 18.55
C PRO A 134 -3.49 9.39 18.26
N ALA A 135 -3.24 8.62 19.32
CA ALA A 135 -2.94 7.20 19.21
C ALA A 135 -4.10 6.45 18.52
N LEU A 136 -3.82 5.91 17.33
CA LEU A 136 -4.78 5.12 16.55
C LEU A 136 -5.09 3.75 17.17
N TYR A 137 -4.21 3.28 18.06
CA TYR A 137 -4.38 2.03 18.76
C TYR A 137 -4.30 2.29 20.27
N VAL A 138 -5.45 2.17 20.94
CA VAL A 138 -5.48 2.00 22.39
C VAL A 138 -5.47 0.50 22.61
N GLU A 139 -4.38 -0.01 23.20
CA GLU A 139 -4.37 -1.38 23.70
C GLU A 139 -5.38 -1.45 24.85
N GLU A 140 -6.60 -1.88 24.55
CA GLU A 140 -7.50 -2.34 25.58
C GLU A 140 -6.80 -3.52 26.26
N GLU A 141 -6.69 -3.51 27.59
CA GLU A 141 -6.18 -4.65 28.36
C GLU A 141 -7.14 -5.84 28.19
N ARG A 142 -7.04 -6.54 27.05
CA ARG A 142 -7.95 -7.60 26.64
C ARG A 142 -7.64 -8.91 27.34
N PHE A 143 -7.48 -8.92 28.67
CA PHE A 143 -7.72 -10.11 29.48
C PHE A 143 -7.67 -9.85 31.00
N ARG A 144 -8.58 -9.04 31.54
CA ARG A 144 -8.92 -9.17 32.96
C ARG A 144 -9.97 -10.26 33.10
N VAL A 145 -9.56 -11.52 33.28
CA VAL A 145 -10.51 -12.60 33.61
C VAL A 145 -11.13 -12.27 34.96
N PRO A 146 -12.45 -12.04 35.03
CA PRO A 146 -13.11 -11.80 36.32
C PRO A 146 -12.92 -13.04 37.20
N GLY A 147 -12.21 -12.87 38.33
CA GLY A 147 -11.98 -13.94 39.31
C GLY A 147 -10.63 -14.66 39.26
N ILE A 148 -9.78 -14.45 38.25
CA ILE A 148 -8.40 -14.94 38.25
C ILE A 148 -7.49 -13.77 38.63
N ASN A 149 -7.19 -13.64 39.93
CA ASN A 149 -6.17 -12.71 40.39
C ASN A 149 -4.78 -13.26 40.04
N VAL A 150 -3.84 -12.38 39.71
CA VAL A 150 -2.43 -12.75 39.46
C VAL A 150 -1.85 -13.56 40.63
N SER A 151 -2.35 -13.32 41.85
CA SER A 151 -2.00 -14.09 43.04
C SER A 151 -2.40 -15.57 43.00
N LEU A 152 -3.51 -15.97 42.36
CA LEU A 152 -3.86 -17.38 42.20
C LEU A 152 -2.85 -18.08 41.29
N PHE A 153 -2.47 -17.43 40.19
CA PHE A 153 -1.45 -17.96 39.30
C PHE A 153 -0.09 -18.08 40.00
N ALA A 154 0.30 -17.05 40.77
CA ALA A 154 1.51 -17.09 41.59
C ALA A 154 1.45 -18.18 42.68
N ALA A 155 0.30 -18.40 43.30
CA ALA A 155 0.11 -19.43 44.33
C ALA A 155 0.23 -20.85 43.75
N VAL A 156 -0.41 -21.10 42.59
CA VAL A 156 -0.30 -22.39 41.89
C VAL A 156 1.15 -22.64 41.49
N LEU A 157 1.82 -21.66 40.88
CA LEU A 157 3.21 -21.78 40.47
C LEU A 157 4.14 -21.99 41.67
N GLY A 158 3.95 -21.24 42.76
CA GLY A 158 4.69 -21.41 44.00
C GLY A 158 4.50 -22.77 44.65
N GLY A 159 3.29 -23.33 44.58
CA GLY A 159 3.00 -24.70 45.06
C GLY A 159 3.76 -25.77 44.27
N VAL A 160 3.79 -25.64 42.94
CA VAL A 160 4.56 -26.53 42.06
C VAL A 160 6.06 -26.46 42.40
N TRP A 161 6.61 -25.25 42.52
CA TRP A 161 8.02 -25.06 42.91
C TRP A 161 8.34 -25.63 44.30
N SER A 162 7.43 -25.44 45.26
CA SER A 162 7.59 -25.98 46.61
C SER A 162 7.62 -27.50 46.61
N LEU A 163 6.77 -28.15 45.80
CA LEU A 163 6.78 -29.60 45.64
C LEU A 163 8.12 -30.10 45.11
N PHE A 164 8.67 -29.46 44.07
CA PHE A 164 9.99 -29.79 43.55
C PHE A 164 11.09 -29.60 44.60
N PHE A 165 11.04 -28.52 45.37
CA PHE A 165 12.00 -28.26 46.43
C PHE A 165 11.96 -29.35 47.51
N VAL A 166 10.76 -29.78 47.93
CA VAL A 166 10.61 -30.89 48.89
C VAL A 166 11.21 -32.18 48.35
N VAL A 167 10.96 -32.52 47.09
CA VAL A 167 11.55 -33.71 46.46
C VAL A 167 13.08 -33.65 46.46
N LEU A 168 13.66 -32.50 46.14
CA LEU A 168 15.12 -32.31 46.17
C LEU A 168 15.70 -32.48 47.58
N VAL A 169 15.03 -31.93 48.60
CA VAL A 169 15.45 -32.10 49.99
C VAL A 169 15.38 -33.57 50.43
N LEU A 170 14.31 -34.29 50.05
CA LEU A 170 14.17 -35.72 50.38
C LEU A 170 15.25 -36.57 49.72
N ILE A 171 15.56 -36.31 48.44
CA ILE A 171 16.66 -37.00 47.74
C ILE A 171 18.00 -36.70 48.43
N TRP A 172 18.24 -35.45 48.81
CA TRP A 172 19.46 -35.05 49.49
C TRP A 172 19.60 -35.73 50.87
N LEU A 173 18.52 -35.85 51.64
CA LEU A 173 18.51 -36.55 52.93
C LEU A 173 18.85 -38.05 52.76
N ILE A 174 18.22 -38.73 51.80
CA ILE A 174 18.48 -40.16 51.54
C ILE A 174 19.91 -40.38 51.05
N SER A 175 20.43 -39.50 50.19
CA SER A 175 21.82 -39.56 49.70
C SER A 175 22.84 -39.53 50.83
N ARG A 176 22.54 -38.80 51.92
CA ARG A 176 23.42 -38.68 53.09
C ARG A 176 23.51 -39.97 53.91
N GLU A 177 22.51 -40.83 53.87
CA GLU A 177 22.43 -42.07 54.66
C GLU A 177 22.99 -43.30 53.91
N GLY A 178 23.40 -43.12 52.65
CA GLY A 178 23.89 -44.18 51.77
C GLY A 178 25.39 -44.49 51.84
N GLU A 179 26.16 -43.91 52.76
CA GLU A 179 27.56 -44.30 52.99
C GLU A 179 27.63 -45.69 53.67
N ILE A 180 27.58 -46.75 52.86
CA ILE A 180 27.89 -48.11 53.34
C ILE A 180 29.39 -48.15 53.66
N PRO A 181 29.80 -48.38 54.92
CA PRO A 181 31.21 -48.54 55.26
C PRO A 181 31.77 -49.70 54.45
N ASN A 182 32.81 -49.46 53.64
CA ASN A 182 33.44 -50.50 52.84
C ASN A 182 34.02 -51.59 53.76
N PRO A 183 33.43 -52.81 53.82
CA PRO A 183 33.90 -53.84 54.74
C PRO A 183 35.24 -54.45 54.30
N MET A 184 35.77 -54.07 53.13
CA MET A 184 37.03 -54.61 52.59
C MET A 184 38.24 -53.73 52.91
N ALA A 185 38.11 -52.64 53.67
CA ALA A 185 39.23 -51.76 54.02
C ALA A 185 40.22 -52.37 55.04
N GLY A 186 40.02 -53.64 55.48
CA GLY A 186 40.83 -54.29 56.50
C GLY A 186 41.39 -55.67 56.15
N VAL A 187 41.32 -56.13 54.89
CA VAL A 187 41.88 -57.43 54.48
C VAL A 187 43.13 -57.21 53.64
N GLU A 188 44.15 -56.58 54.21
CA GLU A 188 45.51 -56.55 53.67
C GLU A 188 46.51 -56.55 54.83
N SER A 189 46.93 -57.74 55.26
CA SER A 189 48.27 -58.08 55.77
C SER A 189 48.24 -59.39 56.59
N ASP A 190 48.52 -60.50 55.92
CA ASP A 190 49.40 -61.57 56.42
C ASP A 190 49.98 -62.34 55.23
#